data_AF-A0A9W6Z7D0-F1
#
_entry.id   AF-A0A9W6Z7D0-F1
#
_cell.length_a   1.000
_cell.length_b   1.000
_cell.length_c   1.000
_cell.angle_alpha   90.00
_cell.angle_beta   90.00
_cell.angle_gamma   90.00
#
_symmetry.space_group_name_H-M   'P 1'
#
loop_
_entity.id
_entity.type
_entity.pdbx_description
1 polymer ?
#
loop_
_entity_poly.entity_id
_entity_poly.type
_entity_poly.pdbx_seq_one_letter_code
_entity_poly.pdbx_strand_id
1 'polypeptide(L)'
;MSLSQAALVNSGSAIFAASMSTAITAPFDTIKTNMQVNPKRFNSFTKTVKILIGSGWRRFFDGVSLRLIRKAMSAGIAWGIYEELVRL
;
A
#
# COMPACT_ATOMS: atom_id res chain seq x y z
N MET A 1 -30.01 -8.74 -10.25
CA MET A 1 -28.88 -8.96 -9.31
C MET A 1 -29.27 -8.30 -8.00
N SER A 2 -29.23 -8.99 -6.85
CA SER A 2 -29.57 -8.32 -5.59
C SER A 2 -28.51 -7.26 -5.27
N LEU A 3 -28.90 -6.15 -4.62
CA LEU A 3 -27.98 -5.09 -4.21
C LEU A 3 -26.79 -5.64 -3.40
N SER A 4 -27.06 -6.65 -2.57
CA SER A 4 -26.06 -7.39 -1.79
C SER A 4 -25.05 -8.16 -2.66
N GLN A 5 -25.49 -8.80 -3.75
CA GLN A 5 -24.60 -9.49 -4.69
C GLN A 5 -23.69 -8.51 -5.44
N ALA A 6 -24.25 -7.38 -5.90
CA ALA A 6 -23.47 -6.34 -6.58
C ALA A 6 -22.43 -5.71 -5.63
N ALA A 7 -22.81 -5.44 -4.38
CA ALA A 7 -21.90 -4.92 -3.36
C ALA A 7 -20.74 -5.89 -3.08
N LEU A 8 -21.02 -7.20 -2.98
CA LEU A 8 -20.01 -8.25 -2.78
C LEU A 8 -19.01 -8.32 -3.95
N VAL A 9 -19.50 -8.35 -5.19
CA VAL A 9 -18.65 -8.44 -6.39
C VAL A 9 -17.77 -7.19 -6.54
N ASN A 10 -18.36 -6.00 -6.35
CA ASN A 10 -17.63 -4.74 -6.46
C ASN A 10 -16.58 -4.60 -5.37
N SER A 11 -16.93 -4.93 -4.12
CA SER A 11 -16.01 -4.85 -2.99
C SER A 11 -14.86 -5.84 -3.11
N GLY A 12 -15.14 -7.08 -3.50
CA GLY A 12 -14.11 -8.10 -3.75
C GLY A 12 -13.14 -7.70 -4.86
N SER A 13 -13.67 -7.17 -5.97
CA SER A 13 -12.86 -6.67 -7.09
C SER A 13 -11.99 -5.50 -6.68
N ALA A 14 -12.52 -4.56 -5.89
CA ALA A 14 -11.78 -3.41 -5.39
C ALA A 14 -10.62 -3.83 -4.47
N ILE A 15 -10.86 -4.75 -3.54
CA ILE A 15 -9.81 -5.28 -2.64
C ILE A 15 -8.71 -5.98 -3.45
N PHE A 16 -9.09 -6.80 -4.43
CA PHE A 16 -8.12 -7.49 -5.28
C PHE A 16 -7.26 -6.51 -6.08
N ALA A 17 -7.90 -5.55 -6.76
CA ALA A 17 -7.20 -4.54 -7.55
C ALA A 17 -6.27 -3.68 -6.69
N ALA A 18 -6.73 -3.26 -5.50
CA ALA A 18 -5.93 -2.47 -4.55
C ALA A 18 -4.72 -3.26 -4.02
N SER A 19 -4.90 -4.56 -3.76
CA SER A 19 -3.83 -5.44 -3.30
C SER A 19 -2.79 -5.67 -4.40
N MET A 20 -3.24 -5.94 -5.63
CA MET A 20 -2.37 -6.13 -6.79
C MET A 20 -1.57 -4.86 -7.10
N SER A 21 -2.24 -3.70 -7.16
CA SER A 21 -1.59 -2.40 -7.35
C SER A 21 -0.55 -2.13 -6.25
N THR A 22 -0.86 -2.49 -5.00
CA THR A 22 0.07 -2.34 -3.88
C THR A 22 1.28 -3.27 -4.02
N ALA A 23 1.08 -4.53 -4.43
CA ALA A 23 2.17 -5.48 -4.64
C ALA A 23 3.13 -5.03 -5.76
N ILE A 24 2.61 -4.48 -6.85
CA ILE A 24 3.42 -3.96 -7.96
C ILE A 24 4.19 -2.71 -7.55
N THR A 25 3.58 -1.83 -6.75
CA THR A 25 4.21 -0.56 -6.34
C THR A 25 5.12 -0.68 -5.11
N ALA A 26 4.95 -1.72 -4.29
CA ALA A 26 5.71 -1.91 -3.05
C ALA A 26 7.24 -1.93 -3.23
N PRO A 27 7.82 -2.64 -4.21
CA PRO A 27 9.26 -2.64 -4.41
C PRO A 27 9.84 -1.25 -4.67
N PHE A 28 9.15 -0.43 -5.47
CA PHE A 28 9.57 0.92 -5.80
C PHE A 28 9.49 1.86 -4.59
N ASP A 29 8.41 1.76 -3.81
CA ASP A 29 8.25 2.52 -2.57
C ASP A 29 9.34 2.16 -1.56
N THR A 30 9.68 0.88 -1.43
CA THR A 30 10.75 0.41 -0.54
C THR A 30 12.12 0.95 -0.98
N ILE A 31 12.44 0.94 -2.27
CA ILE A 31 13.71 1.52 -2.76
C ILE A 31 13.75 3.02 -2.46
N LYS A 32 12.67 3.75 -2.76
CA LYS A 32 12.59 5.19 -2.54
C LYS A 32 12.72 5.55 -1.06
N THR A 33 12.03 4.83 -0.17
CA THR A 33 12.09 5.07 1.28
C THR A 33 13.47 4.76 1.85
N ASN A 34 14.13 3.67 1.43
CA ASN A 34 15.49 3.37 1.86
C ASN A 34 16.48 4.48 1.44
N MET A 35 16.34 4.99 0.22
CA MET A 35 17.15 6.11 -0.27
C MET A 35 16.89 7.41 0.51
N GLN A 36 15.64 7.68 0.90
CA GLN A 36 15.27 8.87 1.67
C GLN A 36 15.69 8.79 3.14
N VAL A 37 15.55 7.62 3.77
CA VAL A 37 15.84 7.43 5.21
C VAL A 37 17.34 7.31 5.45
N ASN A 38 18.10 6.67 4.55
CA ASN A 38 19.55 6.52 4.69
C ASN A 38 20.29 6.80 3.37
N PRO A 39 20.41 8.07 2.97
CA PRO A 39 21.03 8.47 1.70
C PRO A 39 22.53 8.15 1.64
N LYS A 40 23.23 8.05 2.79
CA LYS A 40 24.65 7.67 2.82
C LYS A 40 24.86 6.21 2.40
N ARG A 41 23.98 5.31 2.83
CA ARG A 41 24.04 3.89 2.49
C ARG A 41 23.44 3.62 1.11
N PHE A 42 22.29 4.21 0.82
CA PHE A 42 21.46 4.02 -0.36
C PHE A 42 21.50 5.27 -1.26
N ASN A 43 22.65 5.50 -1.88
CA ASN A 43 22.93 6.73 -2.65
C ASN A 43 22.56 6.64 -4.15
N SER A 44 22.24 5.45 -4.66
CA SER A 44 21.89 5.23 -6.06
C SER A 44 20.88 4.10 -6.18
N PHE A 45 19.95 4.23 -7.13
CA PHE A 45 18.89 3.25 -7.36
C PHE A 45 19.45 1.85 -7.61
N THR A 46 20.45 1.72 -8.49
CA THR A 46 21.05 0.42 -8.85
C THR A 46 21.77 -0.22 -7.66
N LYS A 47 22.44 0.58 -6.83
CA LYS A 47 23.10 0.11 -5.61
C LYS A 47 22.08 -0.41 -4.60
N THR A 48 21.00 0.34 -4.38
CA THR A 48 19.91 -0.05 -3.47
C THR A 48 19.25 -1.34 -3.92
N VAL A 49 18.94 -1.47 -5.21
CA VAL A 49 18.38 -2.71 -5.78
C VAL A 49 19.31 -3.90 -5.57
N LYS A 50 20.62 -3.76 -5.86
CA LYS A 50 21.60 -4.84 -5.63
C LYS A 50 21.66 -5.26 -4.16
N ILE A 51 21.66 -4.30 -3.24
CA ILE A 51 21.67 -4.59 -1.80
C ILE A 51 20.40 -5.36 -1.40
N LEU A 52 19.22 -4.90 -1.82
CA LEU A 52 17.96 -5.56 -1.48
C LEU A 52 17.88 -6.98 -2.04
N ILE A 53 18.26 -7.20 -3.31
CA ILE A 53 18.29 -8.54 -3.92
C ILE A 53 19.22 -9.47 -3.14
N GLY A 54 20.42 -8.99 -2.78
CA GLY A 54 21.41 -9.78 -2.04
C GLY A 54 20.99 -10.14 -0.62
N SER A 55 19.95 -9.51 -0.08
CA SER A 55 19.41 -9.79 1.25
C SER A 55 18.00 -10.41 1.22
N GLY A 56 17.51 -10.76 0.03
CA GLY A 56 16.28 -11.52 -0.19
C GLY A 56 15.14 -10.68 -0.76
N TRP A 57 14.41 -11.27 -1.72
CA TRP A 57 13.29 -10.62 -2.42
C TRP A 57 12.15 -10.15 -1.49
N ARG A 58 12.02 -10.75 -0.31
CA ARG A 58 11.00 -10.36 0.68
C ARG A 58 11.19 -8.92 1.18
N ARG A 59 12.43 -8.42 1.24
CA ARG A 59 12.72 -7.05 1.72
C ARG A 59 12.07 -5.96 0.88
N PHE A 60 11.73 -6.23 -0.38
CA PHE A 60 10.99 -5.28 -1.22
C PHE A 60 9.56 -5.03 -0.73
N PHE A 61 9.01 -5.92 0.11
CA PHE A 61 7.66 -5.85 0.65
C PHE A 61 7.63 -5.47 2.14
N ASP A 62 8.79 -5.13 2.72
CA ASP A 62 8.86 -4.64 4.09
C ASP A 62 8.08 -3.33 4.21
N GLY A 63 7.14 -3.27 5.17
CA GLY A 63 6.29 -2.10 5.40
C GLY A 63 4.98 -2.08 4.61
N VAL A 64 4.70 -3.07 3.75
CA VAL A 64 3.40 -3.17 3.06
C VAL A 64 2.23 -3.30 4.03
N SER A 65 2.40 -4.07 5.12
CA SER A 65 1.39 -4.20 6.17
C SER A 65 1.04 -2.86 6.80
N LEU A 66 2.05 -2.08 7.18
CA LEU A 66 1.88 -0.73 7.73
C LEU A 66 1.18 0.20 6.73
N ARG A 67 1.50 0.08 5.43
CA ARG A 67 0.85 0.85 4.36
C ARG A 67 -0.65 0.52 4.25
N LEU A 68 -1.01 -0.76 4.33
CA LEU A 68 -2.40 -1.21 4.27
C LEU A 68 -3.19 -0.75 5.49
N ILE A 69 -2.62 -0.89 6.70
CA ILE A 69 -3.23 -0.42 7.95
C ILE A 69 -3.51 1.09 7.87
N ARG A 70 -2.53 1.88 7.42
CA ARG A 70 -2.71 3.33 7.24
C ARG A 70 -3.84 3.67 6.27
N LYS A 71 -3.94 2.95 5.14
CA LYS A 71 -5.04 3.14 4.16
C LYS A 71 -6.40 2.80 4.78
N ALA A 72 -6.49 1.68 5.48
CA ALA A 72 -7.74 1.25 6.13
C ALA A 72 -8.19 2.25 7.20
N MET A 73 -7.30 2.70 8.08
CA MET A 73 -7.61 3.71 9.09
C MET A 73 -8.03 5.04 8.47
N SER A 74 -7.29 5.51 7.44
CA SER A 74 -7.63 6.75 6.74
C SER A 74 -9.02 6.69 6.09
N ALA A 75 -9.39 5.54 5.51
CA ALA A 75 -10.70 5.33 4.92
C ALA A 75 -11.80 5.32 6.00
N GLY A 76 -11.56 4.64 7.13
CA GLY A 76 -12.50 4.61 8.25
C GLY A 76 -12.77 5.99 8.84
N ILE A 77 -11.72 6.79 9.06
CA ILE A 77 -11.87 8.18 9.55
C ILE A 77 -12.64 9.04 8.54
N ALA A 78 -12.26 8.97 7.25
CA ALA A 78 -12.93 9.75 6.21
C ALA A 78 -14.41 9.40 6.08
N TRP A 79 -14.74 8.10 6.16
CA TRP A 79 -16.12 7.65 6.10
C TRP A 79 -16.92 8.09 7.33
N GLY A 80 -16.36 7.96 8.53
CA GLY A 80 -17.02 8.42 9.76
C GLY A 80 -17.31 9.93 9.73
N ILE A 81 -16.38 10.74 9.25
CA ILE A 81 -16.61 12.19 9.08
C ILE A 81 -17.70 12.45 8.02
N TYR A 82 -17.67 11.73 6.90
CA TYR A 82 -18.67 11.88 5.85
C TYR A 82 -20.09 11.56 6.34
N GLU A 83 -20.26 10.48 7.10
CA GLU A 83 -21.56 10.10 7.66
C GLU A 83 -22.12 11.18 8.59
N GLU A 84 -21.29 11.74 9.47
CA GLU A 84 -21.71 12.82 10.36
C GLU A 84 -22.06 14.11 9.59
N LEU A 85 -21.30 14.46 8.56
CA LEU A 85 -21.57 15.65 7.74
C LEU A 85 -22.85 15.55 6.90
N VAL A 86 -23.16 14.38 6.35
CA VAL A 86 -24.37 14.17 5.54
C VAL A 86 -25.64 14.08 6.39
N ARG A 87 -25.49 13.76 7.69
CA ARG A 87 -26.59 13.68 8.64
C ARG A 87 -27.04 15.04 9.17
N LEU A 88 -26.17 16.06 9.09
CA LEU A 88 -26.45 17.46 9.39
C LEU A 88 -27.25 18.12 8.26
#